data_AF-A0A973XGG5-F1
#
_entry.id   AF-A0A973XGG5-F1
#
_cell.length_a   1.000
_cell.length_b   1.000
_cell.length_c   1.000
_cell.angle_alpha   90.00
_cell.angle_beta   90.00
_cell.angle_gamma   90.00
#
_symmetry.space_group_name_H-M   'P 1'
#
loop_
_entity.id
_entity.type
_entity.pdbx_description
1 polymer ?
#
loop_
_entity_poly.entity_id
_entity_poly.type
_entity_poly.pdbx_seq_one_letter_code
_entity_poly.pdbx_strand_id
1 'polypeptide(L)' 'MRDAFSDALVAAAMADPKVLLLTGDHGYALFDAFRKACPAQYINCGVAEQNMVG' A
#
# COMPACT_ATOMS: atom_id res chain seq x y z
N MET A 1 -4.62 1.69 15.51
CA MET A 1 -3.35 1.06 15.04
C MET A 1 -3.30 0.96 13.53
N ARG A 2 -4.36 0.49 12.86
CA ARG A 2 -4.44 0.40 11.39
C ARG A 2 -4.20 1.73 10.67
N ASP A 3 -4.83 2.81 11.16
CA ASP A 3 -4.71 4.13 10.55
C ASP A 3 -3.31 4.71 10.74
N ALA A 4 -2.75 4.62 11.96
CA ALA A 4 -1.36 5.02 12.23
C ALA A 4 -0.33 4.27 11.37
N PHE A 5 -0.57 2.98 11.09
CA PHE A 5 0.28 2.21 10.18
C PHE A 5 0.14 2.70 8.73
N SER A 6 -1.07 2.98 8.26
CA SER A 6 -1.30 3.58 6.95
C SER A 6 -0.60 4.94 6.82
N ASP A 7 -0.73 5.82 7.81
CA ASP A 7 -0.10 7.14 7.81
C ASP A 7 1.44 7.03 7.77
N ALA A 8 2.02 6.09 8.52
CA ALA A 8 3.45 5.82 8.49
C ALA A 8 3.93 5.31 7.12
N LEU A 9 3.15 4.44 6.46
CA LEU A 9 3.47 3.98 5.10
C LEU A 9 3.44 5.12 4.09
N VAL A 10 2.44 6.02 4.17
CA VAL A 10 2.36 7.20 3.31
C VAL A 10 3.60 8.07 3.49
N ALA A 11 3.96 8.37 4.75
CA ALA A 11 5.13 9.18 5.06
C ALA A 11 6.43 8.55 4.51
N ALA A 12 6.59 7.23 4.66
CA ALA A 12 7.74 6.50 4.15
C ALA A 12 7.82 6.55 2.61
N ALA A 13 6.71 6.34 1.91
CA ALA A 13 6.68 6.34 0.45
C ALA A 13 6.87 7.72 -0.18
N MET A 14 6.40 8.78 0.48
CA MET A 14 6.68 10.15 0.07
C MET A 14 8.15 10.52 0.22
N ALA A 15 8.84 9.96 1.22
CA ALA A 15 10.25 10.23 1.48
C ALA A 15 11.19 9.45 0.55
N ASP A 16 10.80 8.25 0.09
CA ASP A 16 11.63 7.41 -0.77
C ASP A 16 10.81 6.78 -1.93
N PRO A 17 11.07 7.15 -3.20
CA PRO A 17 10.38 6.59 -4.36
C PRO A 17 10.66 5.08 -4.59
N LYS A 18 11.63 4.47 -3.88
CA LYS A 18 11.92 3.03 -3.95
C LYS A 18 10.98 2.19 -3.09
N VAL A 19 10.24 2.80 -2.16
CA VAL A 19 9.25 2.10 -1.34
C VAL A 19 8.05 1.75 -2.20
N LEU A 20 7.67 0.48 -2.24
CA LEU A 20 6.47 -0.02 -2.92
C LEU A 20 5.54 -0.67 -1.90
N LEU A 21 4.23 -0.42 -2.05
CA LEU A 21 3.20 -1.09 -1.28
C LEU A 21 2.51 -2.14 -2.16
N LEU A 22 2.66 -3.41 -1.78
CA LEU A 22 1.88 -4.52 -2.31
C LEU A 22 0.71 -4.79 -1.36
N THR A 23 -0.50 -4.91 -1.89
CA THR A 23 -1.70 -5.24 -1.10
C THR A 23 -2.56 -6.26 -1.83
N GLY A 24 -3.23 -7.12 -1.06
CA GLY A 24 -4.30 -7.97 -1.59
C GLY A 24 -5.59 -7.18 -1.75
N ASP A 25 -6.61 -7.86 -2.31
CA ASP A 25 -7.95 -7.30 -2.41
C ASP A 25 -8.64 -7.32 -1.04
N HIS A 26 -8.55 -6.19 -0.36
CA HIS A 26 -9.22 -5.96 0.90
C HIS A 26 -10.31 -4.93 0.60
N GLY A 27 -11.57 -5.36 0.53
CA GLY A 27 -12.73 -4.52 0.13
C GLY A 27 -13.03 -3.29 1.01
N TYR A 28 -12.08 -2.82 1.81
CA TYR A 28 -12.11 -1.58 2.59
C TYR A 28 -10.93 -0.67 2.21
N ALA A 29 -11.19 0.63 2.13
CA ALA A 29 -10.27 1.71 1.70
C ALA A 29 -9.09 2.01 2.65
N LEU A 30 -8.43 0.99 3.21
CA LEU A 30 -7.36 1.18 4.19
C LEU A 30 -6.18 1.98 3.62
N PHE A 31 -5.73 1.63 2.41
CA PHE A 31 -4.56 2.26 1.80
C PHE A 31 -4.94 3.34 0.77
N ASP A 32 -6.13 3.90 0.87
CA ASP A 32 -6.61 4.92 -0.09
C ASP A 32 -5.76 6.19 -0.06
N ALA A 33 -5.28 6.59 1.12
CA ALA A 33 -4.38 7.73 1.25
C ALA A 33 -3.06 7.49 0.51
N PHE A 34 -2.47 6.30 0.67
CA PHE A 34 -1.26 5.89 -0.05
C PHE A 34 -1.48 5.86 -1.56
N ARG A 35 -2.57 5.22 -2.01
CA ARG A 35 -2.93 5.13 -3.43
C ARG A 35 -3.07 6.51 -4.08
N LYS A 36 -3.62 7.49 -3.36
CA LYS A 36 -3.79 8.87 -3.85
C LYS A 36 -2.49 9.67 -3.83
N ALA A 37 -1.68 9.54 -2.78
CA ALA A 37 -0.44 10.30 -2.61
C ALA A 37 0.70 9.78 -3.51
N CYS A 38 0.83 8.46 -3.62
CA CYS A 38 1.94 7.77 -4.29
C CYS A 38 1.42 6.68 -5.27
N PRO A 39 0.63 7.03 -6.30
CA PRO A 39 -0.02 6.04 -7.17
C PRO A 39 0.95 5.13 -7.92
N ALA A 40 2.13 5.64 -8.29
CA ALA A 40 3.16 4.86 -8.98
C ALA A 40 3.85 3.82 -8.07
N GLN A 41 3.67 3.92 -6.75
CA GLN A 41 4.27 3.05 -5.75
C GLN A 41 3.27 2.03 -5.17
N TYR A 42 2.04 1.99 -5.68
CA TYR A 42 0.95 1.16 -5.17
C TYR A 42 0.62 0.02 -6.13
N ILE A 43 0.63 -1.22 -5.65
CA ILE A 43 0.35 -2.43 -6.42
C ILE A 43 -0.72 -3.25 -5.70
N ASN A 44 -1.88 -3.43 -6.34
CA ASN A 44 -2.91 -4.35 -5.87
C ASN A 44 -2.72 -5.71 -6.57
N CYS A 45 -2.44 -6.75 -5.78
CA CYS A 45 -2.18 -8.11 -6.23
C CYS A 45 -3.46 -8.98 -6.32
N GLY A 46 -4.64 -8.44 -6.04
CA GLY A 46 -5.90 -9.17 -6.05
C GLY A 46 -5.97 -10.22 -4.93
N VAL A 47 -6.75 -11.27 -5.15
CA VAL A 47 -6.84 -12.46 -4.27
C VAL A 47 -5.74 -13.46 -4.64
N ALA A 48 -4.49 -13.01 -4.54
CA ALA A 48 -3.31 -13.79 -4.91
C ALA A 48 -2.18 -13.59 -3.90
N GLU A 49 -2.50 -13.63 -2.61
CA GLU A 49 -1.56 -13.35 -1.51
C GLU A 49 -0.35 -14.30 -1.53
N GLN A 50 -0.53 -15.55 -1.96
CA GLN A 50 0.59 -16.48 -2.14
C GLN A 50 1.58 -15.96 -3.20
N ASN A 51 1.07 -15.47 -4.35
CA ASN A 51 1.91 -14.90 -5.40
C ASN A 51 2.53 -13.55 -5.00
N MET A 52 1.84 -12.80 -4.14
CA MET A 52 2.31 -11.51 -3.62
C MET A 52 3.56 -11.66 -2.76
N VAL A 53 3.64 -12.75 -1.98
CA VAL A 53 4.81 -13.03 -1.14
C VAL A 53 5.94 -13.68 -1.95
N GLY A 54 5.59 -14.45 -2.99
CA GLY A 54 6.54 -15.14 -3.86
C GLY A 54 6.93 -16.51 -3.34
#